data_AF-A0ABD3PCM9-F1
#
_entry.id   AF-A0ABD3PCM9-F1
#
_cell.length_a   1.000
_cell.length_b   1.000
_cell.length_c   1.000
_cell.angle_alpha   90.00
_cell.angle_beta   90.00
_cell.angle_gamma   90.00
#
_symmetry.space_group_name_H-M   'P 1'
#
loop_
_entity.id
_entity.type
_entity.pdbx_description
1 polymer ?
#
loop_
_entity_poly.entity_id
_entity_poly.type
_entity_poly.pdbx_seq_one_letter_code
_entity_poly.pdbx_strand_id
1 'polypeptide(L)'
;MRCPIDESTNIFKPGDMNAMFERMLEEAGHDVASFSKDNLPTGGSVPGIGELTVITSPYHDPSTYPRDDDEEEEEISPLPWVVSINGFLSDEECNRLIELGESKGYRRSRVGVTVFKEDKTRTSHNTFCDKVCAKDPIVKRVLERMANLTGIPYDNYEGMQLVRYEPGQFYEQHHDEVGIKKYSGPRILTIFLYLNDVLGGGGTEFHYLNFTATPKKGSALIWPSMLDSLEGRDEWTWHEALPVEKGFKYGANAWIRLRDFQNAKCRQTI
;
A
#
# COMPACT_ATOMS: atom_id res chain seq x y z
N MET A 1 -26.11 -17.84 1.37
CA MET A 1 -26.48 -16.81 2.37
C MET A 1 -25.25 -15.90 2.54
N ARG A 2 -25.32 -14.62 2.18
CA ARG A 2 -24.19 -13.69 2.40
C ARG A 2 -24.08 -13.48 3.91
N CYS A 3 -22.89 -13.63 4.48
CA CYS A 3 -22.71 -13.37 5.90
C CYS A 3 -23.03 -11.90 6.21
N PRO A 4 -23.74 -11.62 7.33
CA PRO A 4 -24.05 -10.25 7.70
C PRO A 4 -22.76 -9.49 7.95
N ILE A 5 -22.69 -8.25 7.45
CA ILE A 5 -21.59 -7.34 7.77
C ILE A 5 -21.83 -6.83 9.19
N ASP A 6 -20.82 -6.94 10.04
CA ASP A 6 -20.82 -6.37 11.38
C ASP A 6 -19.85 -5.18 11.40
N GLU A 7 -20.39 -3.97 11.31
CA GLU A 7 -19.57 -2.74 11.29
C GLU A 7 -18.97 -2.41 12.65
N SER A 8 -19.45 -3.06 13.74
CA SER A 8 -18.83 -2.92 15.05
C SER A 8 -17.41 -3.47 15.07
N THR A 9 -17.09 -4.41 14.17
CA THR A 9 -15.74 -4.99 14.04
C THR A 9 -14.82 -4.22 13.10
N ASN A 10 -15.24 -3.06 12.57
CA ASN A 10 -14.34 -2.19 11.79
C ASN A 10 -13.18 -1.73 12.68
N ILE A 11 -11.95 -1.97 12.23
CA ILE A 11 -10.74 -1.62 13.00
C ILE A 11 -10.58 -0.10 13.12
N PHE A 12 -10.96 0.64 12.08
CA PHE A 12 -10.95 2.10 12.03
C PHE A 12 -12.38 2.66 11.99
N LYS A 13 -12.54 3.82 12.58
CA LYS A 13 -13.67 4.75 12.48
C LYS A 13 -13.24 6.00 11.69
N PRO A 14 -14.18 6.86 11.28
CA PRO A 14 -13.82 8.13 10.63
C PRO A 14 -12.84 8.93 11.49
N GLY A 15 -11.73 9.40 10.90
CA GLY A 15 -10.66 10.10 11.62
C GLY A 15 -9.44 9.24 11.99
N ASP A 16 -9.63 7.93 12.15
CA ASP A 16 -8.56 7.06 12.66
C ASP A 16 -7.42 6.88 11.65
N MET A 17 -7.68 7.06 10.35
CA MET A 17 -6.65 6.91 9.32
C MET A 17 -5.69 8.10 9.35
N ASN A 18 -6.22 9.31 9.47
CA ASN A 18 -5.40 10.50 9.68
C ASN A 18 -4.63 10.43 11.01
N ALA A 19 -5.30 10.04 12.10
CA ALA A 19 -4.66 9.88 13.40
C ALA A 19 -3.53 8.83 13.37
N MET A 20 -3.65 7.78 12.56
CA MET A 20 -2.59 6.79 12.37
C MET A 20 -1.32 7.43 11.78
N PHE A 21 -1.43 8.22 10.72
CA PHE A 21 -0.28 8.88 10.09
C PHE A 21 0.31 9.98 10.98
N GLU A 22 -0.54 10.75 11.66
CA GLU A 22 -0.11 11.76 12.63
C GLU A 22 0.70 11.14 13.77
N ARG A 23 0.26 9.99 14.31
CA ARG A 23 1.03 9.22 15.30
C ARG A 23 2.42 8.85 14.80
N MET A 24 2.56 8.44 13.54
CA MET A 24 3.88 8.13 12.97
C MET A 24 4.82 9.36 13.00
N LEU A 25 4.26 10.56 12.80
CA LEU A 25 5.01 11.82 12.83
C LEU A 25 5.29 12.28 14.27
N GLU A 26 4.39 12.06 15.21
CA GLU A 26 4.67 12.26 16.64
C GLU A 26 5.82 11.38 17.11
N GLU A 27 5.83 10.10 16.73
CA GLU A 27 6.91 9.17 17.03
C GLU A 27 8.24 9.59 16.38
N ALA A 28 8.17 10.33 15.26
CA ALA A 28 9.33 10.94 14.61
C ALA A 28 9.76 12.27 15.25
N GLY A 29 9.07 12.73 16.31
CA GLY A 29 9.41 13.90 17.10
C GLY A 29 8.72 15.21 16.67
N HIS A 30 7.67 15.14 15.84
CA HIS A 30 6.93 16.33 15.42
C HIS A 30 5.79 16.67 16.37
N ASP A 31 5.45 17.96 16.44
CA ASP A 31 4.21 18.44 17.06
C ASP A 31 3.09 18.48 16.02
N VAL A 32 2.19 17.50 16.05
CA VAL A 32 1.09 17.39 15.07
C VAL A 32 0.13 18.57 15.12
N ALA A 33 -0.04 19.21 16.29
CA ALA A 33 -0.91 20.37 16.42
C ALA A 33 -0.38 21.60 15.68
N SER A 34 0.90 21.57 15.26
CA SER A 34 1.51 22.63 14.47
C SER A 34 1.22 22.50 12.97
N PHE A 35 0.73 21.35 12.49
CA PHE A 35 0.52 21.13 11.06
C PHE A 35 -0.62 21.97 10.52
N SER A 36 -0.34 22.64 9.39
CA SER A 36 -1.29 23.49 8.69
C SER A 36 -0.84 23.68 7.24
N LYS A 37 -1.62 24.41 6.43
CA LYS A 37 -1.22 24.78 5.07
C LYS A 37 0.09 25.59 5.03
N ASP A 38 0.41 26.32 6.09
CA ASP A 38 1.62 27.14 6.21
C ASP A 38 2.79 26.39 6.88
N ASN A 39 2.52 25.27 7.53
CA ASN A 39 3.51 24.44 8.22
C ASN A 39 3.24 22.97 7.92
N LEU A 40 3.68 22.53 6.74
CA LEU A 40 3.39 21.20 6.22
C LEU A 40 4.22 20.12 6.95
N PRO A 41 3.64 18.92 7.14
CA PRO A 41 4.40 17.78 7.61
C PRO A 41 5.44 17.35 6.58
N THR A 42 6.68 17.16 7.00
CA THR A 42 7.80 16.78 6.13
C THR A 42 8.29 15.34 6.35
N GLY A 43 8.01 14.75 7.52
CA GLY A 43 8.56 13.46 7.95
C GLY A 43 9.76 13.64 8.89
N GLY A 44 10.36 12.54 9.33
CA GLY A 44 11.43 12.50 10.31
C GLY A 44 11.98 11.09 10.47
N SER A 45 12.77 10.80 11.51
CA SER A 45 13.28 9.43 11.73
C SER A 45 12.62 8.78 12.94
N VAL A 46 12.09 7.58 12.74
CA VAL A 46 11.54 6.75 13.82
C VAL A 46 12.50 5.59 14.10
N PRO A 47 13.04 5.48 15.33
CA PRO A 47 13.94 4.40 15.70
C PRO A 47 13.35 3.01 15.43
N GLY A 48 14.08 2.16 14.71
CA GLY A 48 13.65 0.81 14.37
C GLY A 48 12.64 0.71 13.22
N ILE A 49 12.21 1.85 12.66
CA ILE A 49 11.31 1.93 11.50
C ILE A 49 12.05 2.51 10.28
N GLY A 50 12.70 3.67 10.40
CA GLY A 50 13.42 4.28 9.27
C GLY A 50 13.28 5.79 9.20
N GLU A 51 13.61 6.34 8.03
CA GLU A 51 13.47 7.76 7.69
C GLU A 51 12.18 7.96 6.88
N LEU A 52 11.23 8.66 7.47
CA LEU A 52 9.94 9.00 6.87
C LEU A 52 10.08 10.27 6.05
N THR A 53 9.47 10.27 4.88
CA THR A 53 9.27 11.45 4.04
C THR A 53 7.80 11.52 3.68
N VAL A 54 7.17 12.64 4.02
CA VAL A 54 5.78 12.90 3.65
C VAL A 54 5.77 13.50 2.24
N ILE A 55 5.09 12.84 1.31
CA ILE A 55 4.96 13.26 -0.09
C ILE A 55 3.73 14.14 -0.25
N THR A 56 2.60 13.70 0.33
CA THR A 56 1.35 14.44 0.40
C THR A 56 0.68 14.19 1.75
N SER A 57 -0.24 15.07 2.12
CA SER A 57 -1.05 14.96 3.32
C SER A 57 -2.31 15.81 3.20
N PRO A 58 -3.33 15.62 4.06
CA PRO A 58 -4.53 16.46 4.10
C PRO A 58 -4.27 17.95 4.38
N TYR A 59 -3.06 18.29 4.83
CA TYR A 59 -2.64 19.67 5.08
C TYR A 59 -2.15 20.41 3.81
N HIS A 60 -1.84 19.67 2.74
CA HIS A 60 -1.48 20.27 1.45
C HIS A 60 -2.70 20.85 0.74
N ASP A 61 -2.49 21.83 -0.14
CA ASP A 61 -3.58 22.41 -0.92
C ASP A 61 -3.87 21.55 -2.17
N PRO A 62 -5.07 20.93 -2.28
CA PRO A 62 -5.38 20.07 -3.41
C PRO A 62 -5.46 20.84 -4.75
N SER A 63 -5.65 22.16 -4.73
CA SER A 63 -5.73 22.97 -5.96
C SER A 63 -4.41 23.08 -6.72
N THR A 64 -3.28 22.70 -6.11
CA THR A 64 -1.96 22.72 -6.75
C THR A 64 -1.62 21.45 -7.52
N TYR A 65 -2.51 20.45 -7.52
CA TYR A 65 -2.29 19.15 -8.14
C TYR A 65 -3.13 18.97 -9.41
N PRO A 66 -2.70 18.10 -10.35
CA PRO A 66 -3.43 17.83 -11.59
C PRO A 66 -4.88 17.40 -11.31
N ARG A 67 -5.82 17.91 -12.11
CA ARG A 67 -7.23 17.50 -12.13
C ARG A 67 -7.58 16.97 -13.52
N ASP A 68 -8.51 16.03 -13.58
CA ASP A 68 -9.21 15.77 -14.83
C ASP A 68 -10.16 16.95 -15.08
N ASP A 69 -10.00 17.64 -16.22
CA ASP A 69 -10.67 18.91 -16.55
C ASP A 69 -12.21 18.83 -16.65
N ASP A 70 -12.79 17.63 -16.54
CA ASP A 70 -14.21 17.34 -16.73
C ASP A 70 -15.03 17.21 -15.43
N GLU A 71 -14.41 17.31 -14.25
CA GLU A 71 -15.14 17.35 -12.98
C GLU A 71 -15.64 18.78 -12.70
N GLU A 72 -16.96 18.97 -12.76
CA GLU A 72 -17.64 20.18 -12.28
C GLU A 72 -17.18 20.52 -10.84
N GLU A 73 -17.38 21.76 -10.38
CA GLU A 73 -16.98 22.31 -9.06
C GLU A 73 -17.56 21.53 -7.84
N GLU A 74 -17.35 20.23 -7.74
CA GLU A 74 -17.52 19.44 -6.54
C GLU A 74 -16.41 19.81 -5.54
N GLU A 75 -16.75 19.73 -4.26
CA GLU A 75 -15.84 20.02 -3.17
C GLU A 75 -14.64 19.06 -3.25
N ILE A 76 -13.50 19.59 -3.69
CA ILE A 76 -12.28 18.81 -3.89
C ILE A 76 -11.90 18.14 -2.57
N SER A 77 -11.89 16.80 -2.57
CA SER A 77 -11.50 16.03 -1.39
C SER A 77 -10.06 16.40 -0.94
N PRO A 78 -9.76 16.38 0.37
CA PRO A 78 -8.40 16.60 0.86
C PRO A 78 -7.41 15.60 0.25
N LEU A 79 -6.15 16.00 0.09
CA LEU A 79 -5.10 15.11 -0.39
C LEU A 79 -4.85 13.95 0.60
N PRO A 80 -4.52 12.74 0.09
CA PRO A 80 -4.20 11.60 0.93
C PRO A 80 -2.84 11.77 1.59
N TRP A 81 -2.61 11.02 2.65
CA TRP A 81 -1.25 10.74 3.10
C TRP A 81 -0.55 9.80 2.12
N VAL A 82 0.55 10.24 1.53
CA VAL A 82 1.51 9.35 0.85
C VAL A 82 2.84 9.50 1.54
N VAL A 83 3.32 8.43 2.17
CA VAL A 83 4.53 8.45 3.00
C VAL A 83 5.52 7.41 2.51
N SER A 84 6.75 7.84 2.25
CA SER A 84 7.88 6.95 1.98
C SER A 84 8.68 6.74 3.26
N ILE A 85 9.13 5.51 3.51
CA ILE A 85 9.97 5.16 4.66
C ILE A 85 11.23 4.46 4.15
N ASN A 86 12.36 5.17 4.16
CA ASN A 86 13.66 4.62 3.81
C ASN A 86 14.24 3.80 4.97
N GLY A 87 14.81 2.63 4.66
CA GLY A 87 15.41 1.75 5.68
C GLY A 87 14.38 0.91 6.46
N PHE A 88 13.15 0.80 5.95
CA PHE A 88 12.08 0.01 6.56
C PHE A 88 12.37 -1.49 6.64
N LEU A 89 13.09 -2.01 5.64
CA LEU A 89 13.59 -3.39 5.64
C LEU A 89 15.11 -3.42 5.66
N SER A 90 15.66 -4.45 6.30
CA SER A 90 17.07 -4.78 6.15
C SER A 90 17.35 -5.51 4.83
N ASP A 91 18.62 -5.53 4.41
CA ASP A 91 19.05 -6.33 3.25
C ASP A 91 18.71 -7.82 3.39
N GLU A 92 18.81 -8.35 4.62
CA GLU A 92 18.45 -9.73 4.94
C GLU A 92 16.95 -9.98 4.71
N GLU A 93 16.10 -9.06 5.15
CA GLU A 93 14.65 -9.14 4.98
C GLU A 93 14.25 -9.06 3.51
N CYS A 94 14.83 -8.13 2.75
CA CYS A 94 14.62 -8.02 1.32
C CYS A 94 14.99 -9.31 0.58
N ASN A 95 16.21 -9.83 0.83
CA ASN A 95 16.70 -11.02 0.15
C ASN A 95 15.84 -12.24 0.51
N ARG A 96 15.44 -12.38 1.78
CA ARG A 96 14.63 -13.50 2.22
C ARG A 96 13.25 -13.52 1.55
N LEU A 97 12.62 -12.36 1.39
CA LEU A 97 11.33 -12.26 0.70
C LEU A 97 11.45 -12.63 -0.79
N ILE A 98 12.54 -12.24 -1.45
CA ILE A 98 12.82 -12.64 -2.84
C ILE A 98 13.01 -14.15 -2.93
N GLU A 99 13.83 -14.75 -2.06
CA GLU A 99 14.05 -16.21 -2.02
C GLU A 99 12.76 -16.99 -1.82
N LEU A 100 11.91 -16.56 -0.90
CA LEU A 100 10.61 -17.19 -0.64
C LEU A 100 9.69 -17.09 -1.86
N GLY A 101 9.71 -15.95 -2.56
CA GLY A 101 9.00 -15.78 -3.81
C GLY A 101 9.47 -16.73 -4.91
N GLU A 102 10.79 -16.80 -5.14
CA GLU A 102 11.40 -17.68 -6.13
C GLU A 102 11.16 -19.17 -5.80
N SER A 103 11.29 -19.56 -4.53
CA SER A 103 11.06 -20.95 -4.10
C SER A 103 9.61 -21.42 -4.30
N LYS A 104 8.64 -20.53 -4.12
CA LYS A 104 7.22 -20.79 -4.40
C LYS A 104 6.92 -20.82 -5.90
N GLY A 105 7.73 -20.12 -6.69
CA GLY A 105 7.55 -19.93 -8.12
C GLY A 105 6.59 -18.78 -8.43
N TYR A 106 7.11 -17.79 -9.14
CA TYR A 106 6.33 -16.70 -9.71
C TYR A 106 5.49 -17.17 -10.91
N ARG A 107 4.24 -16.71 -11.01
CA ARG A 107 3.34 -16.99 -12.13
C ARG A 107 2.84 -15.68 -12.73
N ARG A 108 2.44 -15.68 -14.01
CA ARG A 108 1.88 -14.48 -14.66
C ARG A 108 0.71 -13.94 -13.83
N SER A 109 0.80 -12.66 -13.45
CA SER A 109 -0.22 -11.99 -12.65
C SER A 109 -1.54 -11.90 -13.40
N ARG A 110 -2.65 -11.76 -12.66
CA ARG A 110 -4.00 -11.65 -13.21
C ARG A 110 -4.79 -10.59 -12.43
N VAL A 111 -5.62 -9.81 -13.13
CA VAL A 111 -6.62 -8.92 -12.54
C VAL A 111 -7.98 -9.63 -12.55
N GLY A 112 -8.60 -9.81 -11.37
CA GLY A 112 -9.93 -10.44 -11.24
C GLY A 112 -9.99 -11.96 -11.42
N VAL A 113 -11.21 -12.53 -11.32
CA VAL A 113 -11.49 -13.98 -11.18
C VAL A 113 -11.57 -14.71 -12.55
N THR A 114 -11.46 -14.01 -13.68
CA THR A 114 -11.68 -14.62 -15.01
C THR A 114 -10.41 -15.29 -15.56
N VAL A 115 -10.46 -16.62 -15.67
CA VAL A 115 -9.30 -17.54 -15.78
C VAL A 115 -8.65 -17.65 -17.19
N PHE A 116 -9.13 -16.97 -18.23
CA PHE A 116 -8.85 -17.41 -19.62
C PHE A 116 -8.22 -16.42 -20.62
N LYS A 117 -7.62 -15.31 -20.19
CA LYS A 117 -6.85 -14.46 -21.11
C LYS A 117 -5.60 -13.90 -20.43
N GLU A 118 -4.48 -13.86 -21.15
CA GLU A 118 -3.31 -13.10 -20.71
C GLU A 118 -3.72 -11.66 -20.44
N ASP A 119 -3.37 -11.18 -19.26
CA ASP A 119 -3.69 -9.85 -18.82
C ASP A 119 -2.74 -8.86 -19.51
N LYS A 120 -3.31 -7.97 -20.31
CA LYS A 120 -2.54 -6.95 -21.03
C LYS A 120 -2.25 -5.73 -20.16
N THR A 121 -3.03 -5.52 -19.09
CA THR A 121 -2.91 -4.35 -18.24
C THR A 121 -1.95 -4.61 -17.08
N ARG A 122 -1.79 -5.88 -16.67
CA ARG A 122 -0.78 -6.30 -15.68
C ARG A 122 0.11 -7.41 -16.22
N THR A 123 1.34 -7.05 -16.59
CA THR A 123 2.26 -7.97 -17.28
C THR A 123 3.30 -8.62 -16.37
N SER A 124 3.31 -8.26 -15.07
CA SER A 124 4.21 -8.79 -14.04
C SER A 124 3.93 -10.23 -13.66
N HIS A 125 4.83 -10.83 -12.89
CA HIS A 125 4.63 -12.12 -12.25
C HIS A 125 4.45 -11.96 -10.74
N ASN A 126 3.61 -12.80 -10.12
CA ASN A 126 3.37 -12.76 -8.69
C ASN A 126 3.28 -14.15 -8.06
N THR A 127 3.42 -14.16 -6.74
CA THR A 127 3.05 -15.25 -5.85
C THR A 127 2.58 -14.65 -4.53
N PHE A 128 2.05 -15.47 -3.64
CA PHE A 128 1.55 -15.01 -2.34
C PHE A 128 2.34 -15.67 -1.20
N CYS A 129 2.74 -14.84 -0.25
CA CYS A 129 3.22 -15.26 1.05
C CYS A 129 2.02 -15.80 1.85
N ASP A 130 1.80 -17.11 1.75
CA ASP A 130 0.76 -17.83 2.47
C ASP A 130 1.12 -18.06 3.95
N LYS A 131 0.28 -18.82 4.66
CA LYS A 131 0.46 -19.13 6.08
C LYS A 131 1.76 -19.87 6.42
N VAL A 132 2.41 -20.51 5.43
CA VAL A 132 3.72 -21.14 5.65
C VAL A 132 4.82 -20.10 5.56
N CYS A 133 4.79 -19.25 4.53
CA CYS A 133 5.71 -18.13 4.38
C CYS A 133 5.62 -17.14 5.56
N ALA A 134 4.41 -16.83 6.04
CA ALA A 134 4.19 -15.94 7.19
C ALA A 134 4.76 -16.47 8.53
N LYS A 135 5.09 -17.77 8.62
CA LYS A 135 5.75 -18.36 9.79
C LYS A 135 7.27 -18.26 9.75
N ASP A 136 7.85 -17.88 8.61
CA ASP A 136 9.28 -17.61 8.53
C ASP A 136 9.65 -16.52 9.55
N PRO A 137 10.66 -16.73 10.42
CA PRO A 137 10.98 -15.78 11.48
C PRO A 137 11.33 -14.38 10.98
N ILE A 138 11.90 -14.26 9.77
CA ILE A 138 12.25 -12.96 9.16
C ILE A 138 10.97 -12.28 8.68
N VAL A 139 10.10 -13.01 7.98
CA VAL A 139 8.80 -12.49 7.53
C VAL A 139 7.92 -12.06 8.70
N LYS A 140 7.91 -12.84 9.79
CA LYS A 140 7.16 -12.51 11.01
C LYS A 140 7.58 -11.15 11.59
N ARG A 141 8.89 -10.85 11.64
CA ARG A 141 9.39 -9.54 12.10
C ARG A 141 8.91 -8.40 11.21
N VAL A 142 8.91 -8.60 9.89
CA VAL A 142 8.40 -7.59 8.94
C VAL A 142 6.90 -7.35 9.13
N LEU A 143 6.12 -8.41 9.30
CA LEU A 143 4.68 -8.31 9.58
C LEU A 143 4.41 -7.60 10.92
N GLU A 144 5.16 -7.93 11.97
CA GLU A 144 5.07 -7.26 13.27
C GLU A 144 5.45 -5.78 13.18
N ARG A 145 6.49 -5.43 12.40
CA ARG A 145 6.87 -4.04 12.15
C ARG A 145 5.76 -3.26 11.45
N MET A 146 5.12 -3.83 10.42
CA MET A 146 3.98 -3.21 9.74
C MET A 146 2.77 -3.05 10.67
N ALA A 147 2.47 -4.06 11.49
CA ALA A 147 1.37 -4.01 12.45
C ALA A 147 1.59 -2.94 13.53
N ASN A 148 2.81 -2.83 14.05
CA ASN A 148 3.15 -1.79 15.02
C ASN A 148 3.09 -0.40 14.40
N LEU A 149 3.62 -0.22 13.19
CA LEU A 149 3.59 1.04 12.47
C LEU A 149 2.15 1.55 12.28
N THR A 150 1.27 0.68 11.76
CA THR A 150 -0.12 1.03 11.46
C THR A 150 -1.03 1.00 12.69
N GLY A 151 -0.67 0.27 13.73
CA GLY A 151 -1.57 -0.05 14.84
C GLY A 151 -2.67 -1.04 14.46
N ILE A 152 -2.62 -1.65 13.27
CA ILE A 152 -3.62 -2.60 12.79
C ILE A 152 -3.07 -4.03 13.00
N PRO A 153 -3.84 -4.96 13.60
CA PRO A 153 -3.36 -6.32 13.82
C PRO A 153 -3.22 -7.12 12.51
N TYR A 154 -2.32 -8.10 12.51
CA TYR A 154 -2.07 -8.98 11.35
C TYR A 154 -3.33 -9.68 10.83
N ASP A 155 -4.35 -9.87 11.68
CA ASP A 155 -5.62 -10.48 11.27
C ASP A 155 -6.33 -9.70 10.16
N ASN A 156 -6.10 -8.40 10.03
CA ASN A 156 -6.62 -7.55 8.95
C ASN A 156 -5.80 -7.61 7.64
N TYR A 157 -4.59 -8.18 7.68
CA TYR A 157 -3.70 -8.19 6.53
C TYR A 157 -4.10 -9.30 5.57
N GLU A 158 -4.12 -9.01 4.27
CA GLU A 158 -4.10 -10.05 3.26
C GLU A 158 -2.76 -10.80 3.25
N GLY A 159 -2.71 -11.95 2.59
CA GLY A 159 -1.42 -12.58 2.29
C GLY A 159 -0.58 -11.62 1.44
N MET A 160 0.64 -11.31 1.89
CA MET A 160 1.52 -10.39 1.19
C MET A 160 1.81 -10.92 -0.22
N GLN A 161 1.55 -10.10 -1.23
CA GLN A 161 1.75 -10.48 -2.62
C GLN A 161 3.16 -10.11 -3.04
N LEU A 162 4.00 -11.12 -3.30
CA LEU A 162 5.34 -10.92 -3.82
C LEU A 162 5.25 -10.76 -5.34
N VAL A 163 5.85 -9.71 -5.88
CA VAL A 163 5.78 -9.37 -7.31
C VAL A 163 7.17 -9.25 -7.91
N ARG A 164 7.29 -9.65 -9.17
CA ARG A 164 8.49 -9.55 -9.99
C ARG A 164 8.14 -8.97 -11.36
N TYR A 165 8.91 -7.98 -11.79
CA TYR A 165 8.82 -7.36 -13.10
C TYR A 165 10.15 -7.54 -13.82
N GLU A 166 10.07 -8.03 -15.05
CA GLU A 166 11.18 -8.12 -16.00
C GLU A 166 11.22 -6.85 -16.88
N PRO A 167 12.30 -6.61 -17.65
CA PRO A 167 12.34 -5.50 -18.59
C PRO A 167 11.11 -5.47 -19.51
N GLY A 168 10.49 -4.30 -19.61
CA GLY A 168 9.25 -4.05 -20.36
C GLY A 168 7.96 -4.40 -19.62
N GLN A 169 7.99 -5.05 -18.46
CA GLN A 169 6.78 -5.35 -17.68
C GLN A 169 6.34 -4.14 -16.84
N PHE A 170 5.03 -3.99 -16.72
CA PHE A 170 4.32 -2.88 -16.07
C PHE A 170 3.02 -3.36 -15.42
N TYR A 171 2.34 -2.45 -14.73
CA TYR A 171 0.95 -2.59 -14.35
C TYR A 171 0.28 -1.22 -14.58
N GLU A 172 -0.65 -1.14 -15.52
CA GLU A 172 -1.42 0.07 -15.84
C GLU A 172 -2.11 0.65 -14.60
N GLN A 173 -2.47 1.93 -14.71
CA GLN A 173 -3.24 2.67 -13.73
C GLN A 173 -4.40 1.85 -13.15
N HIS A 174 -4.39 1.71 -11.84
CA HIS A 174 -5.40 0.97 -11.09
C HIS A 174 -5.57 1.60 -9.70
N HIS A 175 -6.61 1.12 -9.02
CA HIS A 175 -6.91 1.49 -7.65
C HIS A 175 -6.89 0.24 -6.77
N ASP A 176 -6.34 0.36 -5.56
CA ASP A 176 -6.14 -0.77 -4.67
C ASP A 176 -7.37 -1.13 -3.84
N GLU A 177 -8.27 -0.17 -3.58
CA GLU A 177 -9.59 -0.45 -3.01
C GLU A 177 -10.32 -1.48 -3.87
N VAL A 178 -10.54 -2.63 -3.27
CA VAL A 178 -11.45 -3.63 -3.80
C VAL A 178 -12.29 -4.19 -2.66
N GLY A 179 -13.57 -4.38 -2.93
CA GLY A 179 -14.41 -5.20 -2.07
C GLY A 179 -15.06 -4.49 -0.90
N ILE A 180 -15.53 -3.26 -1.08
CA ILE A 180 -16.55 -2.62 -0.21
C ILE A 180 -17.63 -3.62 0.25
N LYS A 181 -18.09 -4.49 -0.67
CA LYS A 181 -19.14 -5.51 -0.42
C LYS A 181 -18.61 -6.84 0.16
N LYS A 182 -17.32 -6.97 0.47
CA LYS A 182 -16.74 -8.18 1.07
C LYS A 182 -16.93 -8.17 2.59
N TYR A 183 -16.96 -9.37 3.17
CA TYR A 183 -17.11 -9.53 4.62
C TYR A 183 -15.99 -8.84 5.40
N SER A 184 -14.73 -8.96 4.95
CA SER A 184 -13.57 -8.27 5.52
C SER A 184 -13.55 -6.76 5.26
N GLY A 185 -14.53 -6.21 4.52
CA GLY A 185 -14.57 -4.80 4.15
C GLY A 185 -13.59 -4.42 3.04
N PRO A 186 -13.55 -3.13 2.67
CA PRO A 186 -12.61 -2.62 1.67
C PRO A 186 -11.16 -2.77 2.15
N ARG A 187 -10.23 -2.67 1.21
CA ARG A 187 -8.82 -2.39 1.56
C ARG A 187 -8.75 -0.91 1.95
N ILE A 188 -8.16 -0.63 3.10
CA ILE A 188 -8.08 0.73 3.65
C ILE A 188 -6.68 1.32 3.52
N LEU A 189 -5.65 0.47 3.45
CA LEU A 189 -4.25 0.88 3.42
C LEU A 189 -3.43 -0.09 2.57
N THR A 190 -2.50 0.45 1.81
CA THR A 190 -1.46 -0.31 1.12
C THR A 190 -0.10 0.06 1.68
N ILE A 191 0.72 -0.98 1.94
CA ILE A 191 2.16 -0.85 2.15
C ILE A 191 2.85 -1.58 1.00
N PHE A 192 3.56 -0.84 0.16
CA PHE A 192 4.40 -1.39 -0.89
C PHE A 192 5.85 -1.43 -0.45
N LEU A 193 6.47 -2.61 -0.50
CA LEU A 193 7.86 -2.82 -0.12
C LEU A 193 8.72 -2.96 -1.37
N TYR A 194 9.77 -2.15 -1.51
CA TYR A 194 10.78 -2.30 -2.57
C TYR A 194 11.89 -3.25 -2.10
N LEU A 195 12.02 -4.41 -2.76
CA LEU A 195 12.92 -5.48 -2.31
C LEU A 195 14.30 -5.43 -2.97
N ASN A 196 14.49 -4.61 -4.00
CA ASN A 196 15.78 -4.35 -4.63
C ASN A 196 15.81 -2.98 -5.31
N ASP A 197 17.02 -2.49 -5.58
CA ASP A 197 17.22 -1.35 -6.47
C ASP A 197 17.01 -1.79 -7.92
N VAL A 198 16.36 -0.93 -8.70
CA VAL A 198 16.07 -1.16 -10.13
C VAL A 198 17.04 -0.33 -10.95
N LEU A 199 17.67 -0.94 -11.97
CA LEU A 199 18.71 -0.26 -12.76
C LEU A 199 18.15 0.83 -13.70
N GLY A 200 16.85 0.78 -14.02
CA GLY A 200 16.15 1.82 -14.77
C GLY A 200 14.65 1.53 -14.88
N GLY A 201 13.83 2.58 -14.81
CA GLY A 201 12.36 2.48 -14.81
C GLY A 201 11.79 1.87 -13.52
N GLY A 202 10.61 1.27 -13.61
CA GLY A 202 9.99 0.53 -12.50
C GLY A 202 9.38 1.40 -11.40
N GLY A 203 9.24 2.71 -11.62
CA GLY A 203 8.60 3.65 -10.69
C GLY A 203 7.17 3.25 -10.31
N THR A 204 6.70 3.77 -9.18
CA THR A 204 5.27 3.73 -8.80
C THR A 204 4.73 5.13 -8.94
N GLU A 205 3.93 5.37 -9.97
CA GLU A 205 3.45 6.70 -10.36
C GLU A 205 2.04 6.92 -9.83
N PHE A 206 1.83 8.08 -9.21
CA PHE A 206 0.54 8.60 -8.76
C PHE A 206 0.21 9.81 -9.63
N HIS A 207 -0.54 9.58 -10.72
CA HIS A 207 -0.75 10.57 -11.77
C HIS A 207 -1.39 11.86 -11.23
N TYR A 208 -2.42 11.73 -10.39
CA TYR A 208 -3.13 12.86 -9.80
C TYR A 208 -2.31 13.59 -8.71
N LEU A 209 -1.21 12.98 -8.23
CA LEU A 209 -0.30 13.60 -7.28
C LEU A 209 0.97 14.17 -7.95
N ASN A 210 1.09 14.05 -9.27
CA ASN A 210 2.29 14.42 -10.03
C ASN A 210 3.59 13.89 -9.38
N PHE A 211 3.54 12.64 -8.90
CA PHE A 211 4.59 12.04 -8.09
C PHE A 211 4.90 10.61 -8.55
N THR A 212 6.19 10.29 -8.66
CA THR A 212 6.67 8.95 -8.99
C THR A 212 7.69 8.49 -7.95
N ALA A 213 7.32 7.48 -7.17
CA ALA A 213 8.22 6.82 -6.24
C ALA A 213 9.22 5.95 -7.00
N THR A 214 10.50 6.29 -6.90
CA THR A 214 11.59 5.49 -7.48
C THR A 214 11.92 4.29 -6.58
N PRO A 215 12.04 3.06 -7.12
CA PRO A 215 12.40 1.90 -6.33
C PRO A 215 13.76 2.07 -5.65
N LYS A 216 13.78 1.93 -4.33
CA LYS A 216 14.99 1.93 -3.52
C LYS A 216 14.94 0.73 -2.60
N LYS A 217 15.98 -0.10 -2.60
CA LYS A 217 15.98 -1.31 -1.78
C LYS A 217 15.72 -0.99 -0.32
N GLY A 218 14.79 -1.73 0.27
CA GLY A 218 14.45 -1.65 1.68
C GLY A 218 13.57 -0.47 2.06
N SER A 219 13.12 0.36 1.12
CA SER A 219 12.10 1.37 1.39
C SER A 219 10.69 0.77 1.34
N ALA A 220 9.78 1.40 2.08
CA ALA A 220 8.34 1.18 2.01
C ALA A 220 7.64 2.45 1.51
N LEU A 221 6.58 2.29 0.73
CA LEU A 221 5.65 3.37 0.38
C LEU A 221 4.28 3.01 0.95
N ILE A 222 3.65 3.97 1.62
CA ILE A 222 2.41 3.76 2.36
C ILE A 222 1.40 4.80 1.94
N TRP A 223 0.19 4.36 1.60
CA TRP A 223 -0.92 5.24 1.23
C TRP A 223 -2.27 4.60 1.57
N PRO A 224 -3.29 5.41 1.88
CA PRO A 224 -4.64 4.95 2.07
C PRO A 224 -5.28 4.57 0.74
N SER A 225 -6.24 3.64 0.77
CA SER A 225 -7.10 3.36 -0.40
C SER A 225 -8.51 3.92 -0.23
N MET A 226 -8.81 4.52 0.91
CA MET A 226 -10.13 5.04 1.26
C MET A 226 -9.96 6.44 1.83
N LEU A 227 -11.00 7.27 1.68
CA LEU A 227 -11.08 8.53 2.40
C LEU A 227 -11.03 8.27 3.92
N ASP A 228 -10.55 9.23 4.69
CA ASP A 228 -10.52 9.15 6.16
C ASP A 228 -11.92 9.07 6.78
N SER A 229 -12.96 9.51 6.05
CA SER A 229 -14.37 9.28 6.41
C SER A 229 -14.78 7.80 6.32
N LEU A 230 -13.99 6.96 5.64
CA LEU A 230 -14.31 5.59 5.23
C LEU A 230 -15.49 5.49 4.23
N GLU A 231 -15.98 6.62 3.73
CA GLU A 231 -17.13 6.73 2.82
C GLU A 231 -16.67 6.85 1.36
N GLY A 232 -15.97 5.82 0.87
CA GLY A 232 -15.52 5.76 -0.51
C GLY A 232 -14.01 5.65 -0.65
N ARG A 233 -13.59 5.28 -1.86
CA ARG A 233 -12.18 5.18 -2.23
C ARG A 233 -11.57 6.56 -2.35
N ASP A 234 -10.26 6.65 -2.13
CA ASP A 234 -9.52 7.90 -2.29
C ASP A 234 -9.02 8.04 -3.73
N GLU A 235 -9.72 8.84 -4.55
CA GLU A 235 -9.44 9.01 -5.98
C GLU A 235 -8.06 9.63 -6.25
N TRP A 236 -7.40 10.26 -5.28
CA TRP A 236 -6.03 10.74 -5.48
C TRP A 236 -5.01 9.61 -5.60
N THR A 237 -5.37 8.39 -5.17
CA THR A 237 -4.46 7.26 -5.04
C THR A 237 -4.50 6.27 -6.21
N TRP A 238 -5.09 6.66 -7.34
CA TRP A 238 -4.87 5.95 -8.60
C TRP A 238 -3.38 5.95 -8.93
N HIS A 239 -2.84 4.75 -9.14
CA HIS A 239 -1.42 4.57 -9.33
C HIS A 239 -1.11 3.46 -10.33
N GLU A 240 0.11 3.48 -10.84
CA GLU A 240 0.59 2.48 -11.77
C GLU A 240 2.03 2.05 -11.47
N ALA A 241 2.42 0.88 -11.96
CA ALA A 241 3.82 0.46 -11.96
C ALA A 241 4.41 0.71 -13.35
N LEU A 242 5.24 1.75 -13.46
CA LEU A 242 5.92 2.10 -14.70
C LEU A 242 6.78 0.94 -15.24
N PRO A 243 6.98 0.85 -16.56
CA PRO A 243 7.80 -0.20 -17.16
C PRO A 243 9.20 -0.27 -16.55
N VAL A 244 9.68 -1.48 -16.26
CA VAL A 244 11.10 -1.69 -15.95
C VAL A 244 11.89 -1.53 -17.25
N GLU A 245 12.83 -0.59 -17.30
CA GLU A 245 13.66 -0.39 -18.50
C GLU A 245 14.91 -1.27 -18.47
N LYS A 246 15.53 -1.41 -17.29
CA LYS A 246 16.78 -2.16 -17.10
C LYS A 246 16.77 -2.90 -15.76
N GLY A 247 17.26 -4.14 -15.77
CA GLY A 247 17.32 -5.01 -14.59
C GLY A 247 15.97 -5.67 -14.29
N PHE A 248 15.70 -5.89 -13.00
CA PHE A 248 14.45 -6.49 -12.52
C PHE A 248 13.93 -5.68 -11.33
N LYS A 249 12.60 -5.65 -11.15
CA LYS A 249 11.96 -5.09 -9.95
C LYS A 249 11.31 -6.22 -9.16
N TYR A 250 11.70 -6.36 -7.90
CA TYR A 250 11.03 -7.17 -6.90
C TYR A 250 10.35 -6.25 -5.90
N GLY A 251 9.09 -6.56 -5.59
CA GLY A 251 8.32 -5.82 -4.62
C GLY A 251 7.39 -6.73 -3.83
N ALA A 252 6.76 -6.17 -2.80
CA ALA A 252 5.70 -6.84 -2.09
C ALA A 252 4.55 -5.89 -1.75
N ASN A 253 3.32 -6.28 -2.10
CA ASN A 253 2.10 -5.58 -1.66
C ASN A 253 1.60 -6.19 -0.36
N ALA A 254 1.48 -5.38 0.69
CA ALA A 254 0.71 -5.70 1.89
C ALA A 254 -0.56 -4.86 1.91
N TRP A 255 -1.68 -5.49 1.55
CA TRP A 255 -3.00 -4.86 1.60
C TRP A 255 -3.67 -5.14 2.94
N ILE A 256 -4.24 -4.10 3.53
CA ILE A 256 -4.85 -4.17 4.85
C ILE A 256 -6.34 -3.87 4.73
N ARG A 257 -7.16 -4.73 5.33
CA ARG A 257 -8.63 -4.69 5.27
C ARG A 257 -9.21 -3.97 6.48
N LEU A 258 -10.39 -3.37 6.30
CA LEU A 258 -11.12 -2.71 7.39
C LEU A 258 -11.54 -3.69 8.52
N ARG A 259 -11.71 -4.98 8.20
CA ARG A 259 -12.09 -6.03 9.17
C ARG A 259 -11.19 -7.25 8.99
N ASP A 260 -11.27 -8.17 9.96
CA ASP A 260 -10.53 -9.44 9.97
C ASP A 260 -10.64 -10.16 8.61
N PHE A 261 -9.46 -10.45 8.05
CA PHE A 261 -9.26 -11.22 6.83
C PHE A 261 -8.78 -12.65 7.11
N GLN A 262 -7.90 -12.85 8.10
CA GLN A 262 -7.22 -14.13 8.36
C GLN A 262 -8.13 -15.22 8.95
N ASN A 263 -9.04 -14.80 9.83
CA ASN A 263 -9.91 -15.67 10.62
C ASN A 263 -11.39 -15.47 10.29
N ALA A 264 -11.71 -14.64 9.29
CA ALA A 264 -13.06 -14.50 8.74
C ALA A 264 -13.69 -15.89 8.52
N LYS A 265 -14.58 -16.28 9.45
CA LYS A 265 -15.24 -17.61 9.46
C LYS A 265 -16.06 -17.83 8.20
N CYS A 266 -16.51 -16.73 7.61
CA CYS A 266 -17.06 -16.68 6.28
C CYS A 266 -15.94 -16.54 5.25
N ARG A 267 -15.19 -17.63 5.02
CA ARG A 267 -14.36 -17.73 3.81
C ARG A 267 -15.32 -17.65 2.63
N GLN A 268 -15.34 -16.52 1.94
CA GLN A 268 -15.93 -16.50 0.63
C GLN A 268 -15.09 -17.45 -0.22
N THR A 269 -15.64 -18.62 -0.53
CA THR A 269 -15.41 -19.22 -1.83
C THR A 269 -15.71 -18.14 -2.86
N ILE A 270 -14.66 -17.61 -3.45
CA ILE A 270 -14.66 -16.98 -4.77
C ILE A 270 -13.65 -17.79 -5.58
#